data_AF-A0A956VB83-F1
#
_entry.id   AF-A0A956VB83-F1
#
_cell.length_a   1.000
_cell.length_b   1.000
_cell.length_c   1.000
_cell.angle_alpha   90.00
_cell.angle_beta   90.00
_cell.angle_gamma   90.00
#
_symmetry.space_group_name_H-M   'P 1'
#
loop_
_entity.id
_entity.type
_entity.pdbx_description
1 polymer ?
#
loop_
_entity_poly.entity_id
_entity_poly.type
_entity_poly.pdbx_seq_one_letter_code
_entity_poly.pdbx_strand_id
1 'polypeptide(L)'
;LPLADVEAIRFSGPLMITLLSVVILGEQVGPRRWSALLVGFGGVLLIIRPGAATFNLGSIFVLISVFFYALVVMVTRKLQTSDSSATMAYYSSLVYLAASLTLTPLAGLVSAPPDAHPSIAFLFRAWTMPTTLDLVIMAGLGLIWATWTYLMARAYSLAQASVAAPFEYVALPINILWGFLIWHEIPTVLTLAG
;
A
#
# COMPACT_ATOMS: atom_id res chain seq x y z
N LEU A 1 -12.60 -0.86 10.89
CA LEU A 1 -11.23 -0.66 11.41
C LEU A 1 -10.88 0.82 11.31
N PRO A 2 -10.35 1.42 12.38
CA PRO A 2 -9.71 2.73 12.31
C PRO A 2 -8.64 2.78 11.23
N LEU A 3 -8.52 3.93 10.55
CA LEU A 3 -7.54 4.13 9.48
C LEU A 3 -6.11 3.92 9.99
N ALA A 4 -5.81 4.42 11.20
CA ALA A 4 -4.52 4.22 11.85
C ALA A 4 -4.12 2.74 11.94
N ASP A 5 -5.03 1.85 12.34
CA ASP A 5 -4.72 0.42 12.44
C ASP A 5 -4.43 -0.21 11.07
N VAL A 6 -5.14 0.22 10.03
CA VAL A 6 -4.91 -0.21 8.64
C VAL A 6 -3.53 0.23 8.17
N GLU A 7 -3.14 1.47 8.45
CA GLU A 7 -1.82 2.02 8.12
C GLU A 7 -0.70 1.28 8.84
N ALA A 8 -0.83 1.03 10.15
CA ALA A 8 0.15 0.28 10.94
C ALA A 8 0.37 -1.12 10.37
N ILE A 9 -0.72 -1.82 10.01
CA ILE A 9 -0.62 -3.14 9.36
C ILE A 9 0.05 -3.00 7.98
N ARG A 10 -0.28 -1.98 7.19
CA ARG A 10 0.31 -1.78 5.87
C ARG A 10 1.83 -1.54 5.92
N PHE A 11 2.31 -0.86 6.95
CA PHE A 11 3.73 -0.67 7.23
C PHE A 11 4.47 -1.94 7.72
N SER A 12 3.78 -3.08 7.86
CA SER A 12 4.43 -4.39 7.89
C SER A 12 4.91 -4.85 6.50
N GLY A 13 4.54 -4.14 5.43
CA GLY A 13 4.94 -4.41 4.04
C GLY A 13 6.45 -4.59 3.86
N PRO A 14 7.30 -3.66 4.33
CA PRO A 14 8.74 -3.82 4.26
C PRO A 14 9.29 -5.09 4.93
N LEU A 15 8.72 -5.50 6.07
CA LEU A 15 9.06 -6.76 6.73
C LEU A 15 8.66 -7.95 5.87
N MET A 16 7.45 -7.94 5.31
CA MET A 16 6.93 -8.99 4.44
C MET A 16 7.75 -9.12 3.15
N ILE A 17 8.08 -8.00 2.49
CA ILE A 17 8.93 -7.95 1.30
C ILE A 17 10.30 -8.55 1.60
N THR A 18 10.89 -8.17 2.72
CA THR A 18 12.22 -8.67 3.11
C THR A 18 12.17 -10.18 3.38
N LEU A 19 11.17 -10.65 4.13
CA LEU A 19 10.99 -12.07 4.42
C LEU A 19 10.79 -12.89 3.13
N LEU A 20 9.90 -12.45 2.24
CA LEU A 20 9.67 -13.12 0.96
C LEU A 20 10.88 -13.05 0.03
N SER A 21 11.70 -12.00 0.11
CA SER A 21 12.92 -11.91 -0.69
C SER A 21 13.94 -12.99 -0.33
N VAL A 22 14.02 -13.37 0.95
CA VAL A 22 14.87 -14.48 1.39
C VAL A 22 14.34 -15.81 0.85
N VAL A 23 13.02 -16.02 0.90
CA VAL A 23 12.39 -17.30 0.52
C VAL A 23 12.31 -17.50 -1.00
N ILE A 24 11.91 -16.47 -1.75
CA ILE A 24 11.58 -16.56 -3.18
C ILE A 24 12.79 -16.22 -4.06
N LEU A 25 13.56 -15.20 -3.68
CA LEU A 25 14.72 -14.72 -4.45
C LEU A 25 16.05 -15.27 -3.92
N GLY A 26 16.06 -15.91 -2.74
CA GLY A 26 17.28 -16.44 -2.13
C GLY A 26 18.23 -15.36 -1.62
N GLU A 27 17.73 -14.15 -1.33
CA GLU A 27 18.56 -13.06 -0.84
C GLU A 27 19.09 -13.31 0.56
N GLN A 28 20.37 -12.95 0.77
CA GLN A 28 20.96 -12.96 2.10
C GLN A 28 20.79 -11.59 2.75
N VAL A 29 19.91 -11.52 3.75
CA VAL A 29 19.63 -10.31 4.51
C VAL A 29 20.44 -10.33 5.80
N GLY A 30 21.46 -9.47 5.85
CA GLY A 30 22.31 -9.34 7.04
C GLY A 30 21.58 -8.77 8.26
N PRO A 31 22.13 -8.94 9.47
CA PRO A 31 21.50 -8.52 10.73
C PRO A 31 21.25 -7.01 10.81
N ARG A 32 22.09 -6.18 10.17
CA ARG A 32 21.90 -4.72 10.11
C ARG A 32 20.62 -4.30 9.40
N ARG A 33 20.21 -5.06 8.37
CA ARG A 33 18.96 -4.79 7.62
C ARG A 33 17.75 -5.21 8.43
N TRP A 34 17.81 -6.37 9.08
CA TRP A 34 16.78 -6.81 10.02
C TRP A 34 16.57 -5.82 11.16
N SER A 35 17.65 -5.32 11.78
CA SER A 35 17.53 -4.31 12.83
C SER A 35 16.92 -3.02 12.30
N ALA A 36 17.31 -2.54 11.12
CA ALA A 36 16.73 -1.34 10.52
C ALA A 36 15.21 -1.47 10.29
N LEU A 37 14.75 -2.63 9.80
CA LEU A 37 13.32 -2.89 9.60
C LEU A 37 12.55 -2.97 10.91
N LEU A 38 13.09 -3.66 11.92
CA LEU A 38 12.44 -3.78 13.22
C LEU A 38 12.36 -2.43 13.95
N VAL A 39 13.42 -1.62 13.87
CA VAL A 39 13.43 -0.26 14.42
C VAL A 39 12.45 0.64 13.66
N GLY A 40 12.45 0.61 12.32
CA GLY A 40 11.52 1.38 11.50
C GLY A 40 10.06 1.01 11.77
N PHE A 41 9.75 -0.29 11.87
CA PHE A 41 8.42 -0.77 12.26
C PHE A 41 8.07 -0.37 13.70
N GLY A 42 9.03 -0.37 14.62
CA GLY A 42 8.85 0.17 15.96
C GLY A 42 8.45 1.65 15.95
N GLY A 43 9.14 2.47 15.15
CA GLY A 43 8.81 3.89 14.95
C GLY A 43 7.40 4.10 14.38
N VAL A 44 6.99 3.28 13.40
CA VAL A 44 5.61 3.25 12.89
C VAL A 44 4.60 3.03 14.02
N LEU A 45 4.83 2.04 14.89
CA LEU A 45 3.91 1.74 16.00
C LEU A 45 3.83 2.89 17.01
N LEU A 46 4.92 3.63 17.23
CA LEU A 46 4.95 4.81 18.09
C LEU A 46 4.20 6.01 17.48
N ILE A 47 4.33 6.21 16.17
CA ILE A 47 3.69 7.32 15.43
C ILE A 47 2.20 7.06 15.27
N ILE A 48 1.86 5.90 14.71
CA ILE A 48 0.48 5.58 14.32
C ILE A 48 -0.37 5.24 15.54
N ARG A 49 0.26 4.71 16.60
CA ARG A 49 -0.39 4.27 17.85
C ARG A 49 -1.68 3.51 17.54
N PRO A 50 -1.58 2.34 16.87
CA PRO A 50 -2.76 1.53 16.66
C PRO A 50 -3.44 1.30 18.01
N GLY A 51 -4.75 1.53 18.06
CA GLY A 51 -5.50 1.35 19.29
C GLY A 51 -5.50 -0.13 19.68
N ALA A 52 -6.05 -0.46 20.85
CA ALA A 52 -6.47 -1.82 21.16
C ALA A 52 -7.71 -2.18 20.31
N ALA A 53 -7.61 -2.09 18.98
CA ALA A 53 -8.60 -2.67 18.10
C ALA A 53 -8.53 -4.17 18.28
N THR A 54 -9.62 -4.75 18.80
CA THR A 54 -9.85 -6.19 18.80
C THR A 54 -9.52 -6.75 17.41
N PHE A 55 -8.64 -7.75 17.37
CA PHE A 55 -8.29 -8.45 16.15
C PHE A 55 -9.58 -8.83 15.39
N ASN A 56 -9.76 -8.24 14.22
CA ASN A 56 -11.01 -8.24 13.47
C ASN A 56 -10.73 -8.79 12.06
N LEU A 57 -11.75 -9.32 11.39
CA LEU A 57 -11.62 -9.94 10.07
C LEU A 57 -10.98 -9.00 9.01
N GLY A 58 -11.24 -7.70 9.10
CA GLY A 58 -10.62 -6.67 8.28
C GLY A 58 -9.10 -6.56 8.46
N SER A 59 -8.55 -6.82 9.67
CA SER A 59 -7.10 -6.81 9.89
C SER A 59 -6.43 -7.94 9.10
N ILE A 60 -7.11 -9.09 9.01
CA ILE A 60 -6.68 -10.22 8.19
C ILE A 60 -6.71 -9.83 6.70
N PHE A 61 -7.76 -9.16 6.22
CA PHE A 61 -7.82 -8.69 4.83
C PHE A 61 -6.69 -7.71 4.49
N VAL A 62 -6.34 -6.81 5.40
CA VAL A 62 -5.19 -5.89 5.20
C VAL A 62 -3.87 -6.66 5.22
N LEU A 63 -3.68 -7.63 6.09
CA LEU A 63 -2.47 -8.48 6.07
C LEU A 63 -2.36 -9.27 4.75
N ILE A 64 -3.47 -9.80 4.25
CA ILE A 64 -3.52 -10.48 2.95
C ILE A 64 -3.15 -9.52 1.83
N SER A 65 -3.67 -8.28 1.83
CA SER A 65 -3.32 -7.29 0.80
C SER A 65 -1.83 -6.93 0.82
N VAL A 66 -1.24 -6.80 2.02
CA VAL A 66 0.20 -6.58 2.20
C VAL A 66 1.03 -7.75 1.67
N PHE A 67 0.58 -8.99 1.90
CA PHE A 67 1.21 -10.18 1.34
C PHE A 67 1.18 -10.19 -0.19
N PHE A 68 0.04 -9.90 -0.82
CA PHE A 68 -0.06 -9.80 -2.28
C PHE A 68 0.77 -8.65 -2.84
N TYR A 69 0.82 -7.51 -2.15
CA TYR A 69 1.69 -6.40 -2.52
C TYR A 69 3.16 -6.84 -2.53
N ALA A 70 3.61 -7.52 -1.47
CA ALA A 70 4.97 -8.05 -1.42
C ALA A 70 5.24 -9.07 -2.54
N LEU A 71 4.28 -9.93 -2.88
CA LEU A 71 4.39 -10.83 -4.04
C LEU A 71 4.52 -10.08 -5.36
N VAL A 72 3.77 -9.00 -5.57
CA VAL A 72 3.93 -8.14 -6.77
C VAL A 72 5.36 -7.63 -6.84
N VAL A 73 5.92 -7.13 -5.74
CA VAL A 73 7.33 -6.69 -5.68
C VAL A 73 8.30 -7.82 -6.05
N MET A 74 8.09 -9.04 -5.53
CA MET A 74 8.92 -10.20 -5.89
C MET A 74 8.87 -10.52 -7.38
N VAL A 75 7.66 -10.51 -7.96
CA VAL A 75 7.42 -10.80 -9.38
C VAL A 75 8.01 -9.72 -10.27
N THR A 76 7.79 -8.44 -9.95
CA THR A 76 8.39 -7.28 -10.66
C THR A 76 9.90 -7.43 -10.74
N ARG A 77 10.54 -7.83 -9.64
CA ARG A 77 11.98 -8.03 -9.65
C ARG A 77 12.41 -9.24 -10.48
N LYS A 78 11.66 -10.34 -10.43
CA LYS A 78 11.98 -11.53 -11.22
C LYS A 78 11.83 -11.28 -12.73
N LEU A 79 10.90 -10.39 -13.12
CA LEU A 79 10.63 -10.02 -14.52
C LEU A 79 11.59 -8.98 -15.10
N GLN A 80 12.34 -8.26 -14.26
CA GLN A 80 13.27 -7.23 -14.72
C GLN A 80 14.25 -7.71 -15.80
N THR A 81 14.68 -8.96 -15.76
CA THR A 81 15.65 -9.49 -16.74
C THR A 81 15.06 -9.63 -18.14
N SER A 82 13.73 -9.63 -18.26
CA SER A 82 13.00 -9.89 -19.50
C SER A 82 12.24 -8.67 -19.99
N ASP A 83 11.74 -7.83 -19.09
CA ASP A 83 10.84 -6.72 -19.41
C ASP A 83 11.32 -5.36 -18.90
N SER A 84 10.97 -4.30 -19.63
CA SER A 84 11.23 -2.93 -19.20
C SER A 84 10.31 -2.51 -18.04
N SER A 85 10.76 -1.58 -17.18
CA SER A 85 9.92 -1.03 -16.10
C SER A 85 8.64 -0.36 -16.60
N ALA A 86 8.67 0.20 -17.81
CA ALA A 86 7.50 0.78 -18.46
C ALA A 86 6.47 -0.31 -18.84
N THR A 87 6.95 -1.43 -19.37
CA THR A 87 6.11 -2.60 -19.70
C THR A 87 5.45 -3.15 -18.44
N MET A 88 6.20 -3.32 -17.35
CA MET A 88 5.67 -3.79 -16.07
C MET A 88 4.60 -2.85 -15.49
N ALA A 89 4.83 -1.53 -15.53
CA ALA A 89 3.86 -0.54 -15.06
C ALA A 89 2.59 -0.50 -15.95
N TYR A 90 2.75 -0.64 -17.27
CA TYR A 90 1.64 -0.71 -18.21
C TYR A 90 0.74 -1.92 -17.95
N TYR A 91 1.32 -3.12 -17.84
CA TYR A 91 0.54 -4.33 -17.55
C TYR A 91 -0.11 -4.28 -16.16
N SER A 92 0.57 -3.73 -15.15
CA SER A 92 -0.03 -3.54 -13.82
C SER A 92 -1.27 -2.63 -13.89
N SER A 93 -1.16 -1.53 -14.61
CA SER A 93 -2.29 -0.60 -14.84
C SER A 93 -3.42 -1.26 -15.62
N LEU A 94 -3.09 -2.09 -16.62
CA LEU A 94 -4.06 -2.84 -17.41
C LEU A 94 -4.83 -3.86 -16.56
N VAL A 95 -4.13 -4.57 -15.66
CA VAL A 95 -4.75 -5.51 -14.72
C VAL A 95 -5.70 -4.78 -13.77
N TYR A 96 -5.30 -3.62 -13.22
CA TYR A 96 -6.19 -2.81 -12.39
C TYR A 96 -7.41 -2.31 -13.15
N LEU A 97 -7.24 -1.88 -14.41
CA LEU A 97 -8.33 -1.45 -15.28
C LEU A 97 -9.29 -2.60 -15.59
N ALA A 98 -8.78 -3.78 -15.93
CA ALA A 98 -9.59 -4.97 -16.19
C ALA A 98 -10.33 -5.44 -14.92
N ALA A 99 -9.68 -5.43 -13.76
CA ALA A 99 -10.31 -5.73 -12.48
C ALA A 99 -11.41 -4.72 -12.14
N SER A 100 -11.17 -3.44 -12.36
CA SER A 100 -12.17 -2.39 -12.15
C SER A 100 -13.39 -2.58 -13.06
N LEU A 101 -13.16 -2.87 -14.35
CA LEU A 101 -14.24 -3.06 -15.33
C LEU A 101 -15.07 -4.33 -15.06
N THR A 102 -14.49 -5.36 -14.46
CA THR A 102 -15.22 -6.60 -14.13
C THR A 102 -15.95 -6.51 -12.79
N LEU A 103 -15.32 -5.92 -11.76
CA LEU A 103 -15.90 -5.83 -10.42
C LEU A 103 -17.05 -4.82 -10.34
N THR A 104 -16.97 -3.70 -11.05
CA THR A 104 -18.01 -2.64 -11.02
C THR A 104 -19.41 -3.14 -11.45
N PRO A 105 -19.58 -3.82 -12.61
CA PRO A 105 -20.89 -4.35 -13.01
C PRO A 105 -21.32 -5.55 -12.16
N LEU A 106 -20.38 -6.36 -11.66
CA LEU A 106 -20.70 -7.48 -10.77
C LEU A 106 -21.35 -7.00 -9.46
N ALA A 107 -20.89 -5.86 -8.93
CA ALA A 107 -21.50 -5.20 -7.79
C ALA A 107 -22.86 -4.55 -8.09
N GLY A 108 -23.21 -4.32 -9.35
CA GLY A 108 -24.56 -3.89 -9.74
C GLY A 108 -25.54 -5.06 -9.93
N LEU A 109 -25.02 -6.26 -10.24
CA LEU A 109 -25.81 -7.47 -10.51
C LEU A 109 -26.16 -8.27 -9.25
N VAL A 110 -25.31 -8.21 -8.22
CA VAL A 110 -25.54 -8.88 -6.94
C VAL A 110 -26.13 -7.85 -5.98
N SER A 111 -27.39 -8.03 -5.57
CA SER A 111 -27.99 -7.21 -4.53
C SER A 111 -27.26 -7.42 -3.20
N ALA A 112 -26.97 -6.32 -2.50
CA ALA A 112 -26.31 -6.38 -1.20
C ALA A 112 -27.12 -7.28 -0.23
N PRO A 113 -26.47 -8.15 0.56
CA PRO A 113 -27.15 -8.92 1.60
C PRO A 113 -27.91 -7.98 2.56
N PRO A 114 -29.15 -8.31 2.99
CA PRO A 114 -29.98 -7.43 3.82
C PRO A 114 -29.32 -6.96 5.13
N ASP A 115 -28.38 -7.77 5.67
CA ASP A 115 -27.65 -7.51 6.91
C ASP A 115 -26.15 -7.20 6.70
N ALA A 116 -25.78 -6.69 5.52
CA ALA A 116 -24.37 -6.42 5.20
C ALA A 116 -23.80 -5.26 6.03
N HIS A 117 -22.58 -5.42 6.54
CA HIS A 117 -21.82 -4.36 7.19
C HIS A 117 -21.73 -3.11 6.26
N PRO A 118 -21.77 -1.87 6.79
CA PRO A 118 -21.82 -0.65 5.98
C PRO A 118 -20.73 -0.53 4.90
N SER A 119 -19.55 -1.10 5.15
CA SER A 119 -18.45 -1.14 4.18
C SER A 119 -18.74 -2.03 2.97
N ILE A 120 -19.49 -3.13 3.16
CA ILE A 120 -19.91 -4.04 2.09
C ILE A 120 -21.03 -3.38 1.29
N ALA A 121 -22.00 -2.74 1.97
CA ALA A 121 -23.08 -2.02 1.32
C ALA A 121 -22.56 -0.88 0.41
N PHE A 122 -21.47 -0.20 0.80
CA PHE A 122 -20.81 0.79 -0.04
C PHE A 122 -20.29 0.22 -1.37
N LEU A 123 -19.78 -1.02 -1.38
CA LEU A 123 -19.25 -1.65 -2.61
C LEU A 123 -20.33 -1.92 -3.65
N PHE A 124 -21.57 -2.19 -3.22
CA PHE A 124 -22.73 -2.45 -4.10
C PHE A 124 -23.55 -1.18 -4.40
N ARG A 125 -23.03 0.01 -4.04
CA ARG A 125 -23.72 1.27 -4.31
C ARG A 125 -23.76 1.54 -5.81
N ALA A 126 -24.93 1.98 -6.29
CA ALA A 126 -25.08 2.40 -7.69
C ALA A 126 -24.11 3.53 -8.05
N TRP A 127 -23.52 3.43 -9.24
CA TRP A 127 -22.62 4.43 -9.78
C TRP A 127 -23.34 5.77 -9.94
N THR A 128 -22.75 6.83 -9.38
CA THR A 128 -23.19 8.21 -9.56
C THR A 128 -22.23 8.93 -10.48
N MET A 129 -22.73 9.64 -11.48
CA MET A 129 -21.89 10.38 -12.43
C MET A 129 -21.08 11.45 -11.70
N PRO A 130 -19.74 11.42 -11.77
CA PRO A 130 -18.89 12.42 -11.12
C PRO A 130 -19.11 13.82 -11.71
N THR A 131 -18.92 14.87 -10.89
CA THR A 131 -18.94 16.25 -11.40
C THR A 131 -17.69 16.54 -12.23
N THR A 132 -17.68 17.65 -12.99
CA THR A 132 -16.50 18.05 -13.77
C THR A 132 -15.26 18.27 -12.88
N LEU A 133 -15.46 18.81 -11.67
CA LEU A 133 -14.38 18.96 -10.70
C LEU A 133 -13.83 17.60 -10.26
N ASP A 134 -14.71 16.64 -9.95
CA ASP A 134 -14.32 15.30 -9.55
C ASP A 134 -13.55 14.59 -10.66
N LEU A 135 -13.95 14.77 -11.93
CA LEU A 135 -13.23 14.21 -13.08
C LEU A 135 -11.81 14.76 -13.20
N VAL A 136 -11.62 16.07 -12.98
CA VAL A 136 -10.28 16.68 -13.00
C VAL A 136 -9.41 16.14 -11.85
N ILE A 137 -9.98 16.00 -10.65
CA ILE A 137 -9.27 15.43 -9.49
C ILE A 137 -8.91 13.96 -9.77
N MET A 138 -9.83 13.17 -10.30
CA MET A 138 -9.59 11.76 -10.66
C MET A 138 -8.50 11.62 -11.72
N ALA A 139 -8.50 12.48 -12.75
CA ALA A 139 -7.45 12.50 -13.76
C ALA A 139 -6.08 12.85 -13.15
N GLY A 140 -6.02 13.83 -12.25
CA GLY A 140 -4.80 14.18 -11.51
C GLY A 140 -4.28 13.03 -10.64
N LEU A 141 -5.14 12.37 -9.87
CA LEU A 141 -4.79 11.19 -9.08
C LEU A 141 -4.31 10.04 -9.96
N GLY A 142 -4.91 9.85 -11.14
CA GLY A 142 -4.48 8.85 -12.11
C GLY A 142 -3.05 9.09 -12.62
N LEU A 143 -2.68 10.34 -12.90
CA LEU A 143 -1.31 10.70 -13.31
C LEU A 143 -0.30 10.47 -12.18
N ILE A 144 -0.65 10.82 -10.95
CA ILE A 144 0.18 10.57 -9.76
C ILE A 144 0.38 9.07 -9.59
N TRP A 145 -0.70 8.28 -9.70
CA TRP A 145 -0.65 6.82 -9.60
C TRP A 145 0.21 6.16 -10.69
N ALA A 146 0.05 6.58 -11.95
CA ALA A 146 0.85 6.07 -13.06
C ALA A 146 2.35 6.39 -12.86
N THR A 147 2.66 7.59 -12.39
CA THR A 147 4.04 8.00 -12.07
C THR A 147 4.60 7.15 -10.92
N TRP A 148 3.81 6.97 -9.86
CA TRP A 148 4.18 6.15 -8.71
C TRP A 148 4.45 4.69 -9.09
N THR A 149 3.56 4.05 -9.85
CA THR A 149 3.74 2.65 -10.28
C THR A 149 4.99 2.46 -11.15
N TYR A 150 5.28 3.41 -12.05
CA TYR A 150 6.50 3.39 -12.86
C TYR A 150 7.75 3.54 -12.00
N LEU A 151 7.80 4.54 -11.11
CA LEU A 151 8.96 4.77 -10.25
C LEU A 151 9.18 3.60 -9.29
N MET A 152 8.10 3.02 -8.76
CA MET A 152 8.15 1.85 -7.90
C MET A 152 8.72 0.63 -8.63
N ALA A 153 8.21 0.34 -9.84
CA ALA A 153 8.74 -0.74 -10.67
C ALA A 153 10.22 -0.54 -11.01
N ARG A 154 10.63 0.72 -11.24
CA ARG A 154 12.03 1.07 -11.50
C ARG A 154 12.92 0.93 -10.25
N ALA A 155 12.45 1.35 -9.08
CA ALA A 155 13.20 1.22 -7.84
C ALA A 155 13.46 -0.26 -7.49
N TYR A 156 12.43 -1.10 -7.59
CA TYR A 156 12.52 -2.53 -7.27
C TYR A 156 13.21 -3.38 -8.34
N SER A 157 13.40 -2.85 -9.54
CA SER A 157 14.30 -3.46 -10.52
C SER A 157 15.76 -3.05 -10.26
N LEU A 158 16.05 -1.78 -9.95
CA LEU A 158 17.44 -1.35 -9.80
C LEU A 158 18.11 -1.82 -8.49
N ALA A 159 17.33 -2.10 -7.44
CA ALA A 159 17.86 -2.46 -6.13
C ALA A 159 17.33 -3.80 -5.63
N GLN A 160 18.06 -4.40 -4.69
CA GLN A 160 17.53 -5.52 -3.94
C GLN A 160 16.27 -5.07 -3.16
N ALA A 161 15.18 -5.83 -3.26
CA ALA A 161 13.94 -5.67 -2.51
C ALA A 161 14.20 -5.55 -1.00
N SER A 162 15.12 -6.36 -0.46
CA SER A 162 15.55 -6.24 0.95
C SER A 162 16.30 -4.95 1.28
N VAL A 163 16.82 -4.24 0.28
CA VAL A 163 17.46 -2.92 0.41
C VAL A 163 16.45 -1.79 0.21
N ALA A 164 15.51 -1.95 -0.73
CA ALA A 164 14.50 -0.96 -1.05
C ALA A 164 13.37 -0.90 0.00
N ALA A 165 12.99 -2.03 0.59
CA ALA A 165 11.88 -2.14 1.54
C ALA A 165 11.95 -1.14 2.72
N PRO A 166 13.08 -0.97 3.44
CA PRO A 166 13.17 0.01 4.53
C PRO A 166 12.91 1.46 4.11
N PHE A 167 13.13 1.81 2.83
CA PHE A 167 12.88 3.18 2.34
C PHE A 167 11.40 3.53 2.31
N GLU A 168 10.49 2.56 2.33
CA GLU A 168 9.05 2.86 2.45
C GLU A 168 8.72 3.54 3.78
N TYR A 169 9.51 3.33 4.84
CA TYR A 169 9.34 4.05 6.11
C TYR A 169 9.66 5.55 6.01
N VAL A 170 10.39 5.99 4.97
CA VAL A 170 10.64 7.43 4.71
C VAL A 170 9.35 8.18 4.41
N ALA A 171 8.27 7.49 4.03
CA ALA A 171 6.97 8.12 3.90
C ALA A 171 6.46 8.72 5.23
N LEU A 172 6.87 8.20 6.39
CA LEU A 172 6.43 8.70 7.70
C LEU A 172 6.81 10.17 7.96
N PRO A 173 8.10 10.57 7.91
CA PRO A 173 8.47 11.96 8.10
C PRO A 173 7.87 12.88 7.03
N ILE A 174 7.69 12.39 5.79
CA ILE A 174 7.02 13.14 4.73
C ILE A 174 5.54 13.36 5.07
N ASN A 175 4.85 12.34 5.58
CA ASN A 175 3.47 12.43 6.01
C ASN A 175 3.31 13.40 7.19
N ILE A 176 4.23 13.38 8.16
CA ILE A 176 4.26 14.35 9.26
C ILE A 176 4.45 15.78 8.74
N LEU A 177 5.36 15.97 7.77
CA LEU A 177 5.58 17.27 7.13
C LEU A 177 4.30 17.79 6.45
N TRP A 178 3.60 16.94 5.69
CA TRP A 178 2.34 17.33 5.07
C TRP A 178 1.21 17.56 6.10
N GLY A 179 1.15 16.73 7.14
CA GLY A 179 0.28 16.90 8.31
C GLY A 179 0.40 18.30 8.91
N PHE A 180 1.65 18.73 9.13
CA PHE A 180 1.95 20.05 9.65
C PHE A 180 1.63 21.16 8.65
N LEU A 181 2.04 21.06 7.37
CA LEU A 181 1.90 22.14 6.39
C LEU A 181 0.46 22.38 5.94
N ILE A 182 -0.33 21.33 5.77
CA ILE A 182 -1.70 21.42 5.23
C ILE A 182 -2.71 21.54 6.37
N TRP A 183 -2.60 20.66 7.37
CA TRP A 183 -3.58 20.53 8.44
C TRP A 183 -3.18 21.23 9.74
N HIS A 184 -1.97 21.82 9.80
CA HIS A 184 -1.45 22.47 11.01
C HIS A 184 -1.39 21.53 12.22
N GLU A 185 -1.21 20.22 11.97
CA GLU A 185 -1.07 19.21 13.02
C GLU A 185 0.32 19.28 13.64
N ILE A 186 0.38 19.57 14.94
CA ILE A 186 1.66 19.66 15.67
C ILE A 186 2.08 18.24 16.09
N PRO A 187 3.24 17.74 15.62
CA PRO A 187 3.68 16.40 15.98
C PRO A 187 3.98 16.32 17.48
N THR A 188 3.47 15.26 18.12
CA THR A 188 3.74 15.02 19.54
C THR A 188 5.17 14.54 19.76
N VAL A 189 5.68 14.62 21.00
CA VAL A 189 7.04 14.13 21.35
C VAL A 189 7.27 12.68 20.92
N LEU A 190 6.26 11.83 21.08
CA LEU A 190 6.29 10.43 20.65
C LEU A 190 6.28 10.28 19.12
N THR A 191 5.61 11.17 18.40
CA THR A 191 5.63 11.21 16.92
C THR A 191 7.00 11.62 16.39
N LEU A 192 7.74 12.46 17.14
CA LEU A 192 9.10 12.86 16.82
C LEU A 192 10.16 11.82 17.25
N ALA A 193 9.85 11.02 18.26
CA ALA A 193 10.73 9.97 18.76
C ALA A 193 10.68 8.69 17.91
N GLY A 194 9.54 8.42 17.28
CA GLY A 194 9.37 7.33 16.31
C GLY A 194 9.96 7.68 14.95
#